data_AF-A0AAN9SRU7-F1
#
_entry.id   AF-A0AAN9SRU7-F1
#
_cell.length_a   1.000
_cell.length_b   1.000
_cell.length_c   1.000
_cell.angle_alpha   90.00
_cell.angle_beta   90.00
_cell.angle_gamma   90.00
#
_symmetry.space_group_name_H-M   'P 1'
#
loop_
_entity.id
_entity.type
_entity.pdbx_description
1 polymer ?
#
loop_
_entity_poly.entity_id
_entity_poly.type
_entity_poly.pdbx_seq_one_letter_code
_entity_poly.pdbx_strand_id
1 'polypeptide(L)'
;MAASNIPLVSVMLSTLIVLLTLRAYKNGVNIVRHIKGELNPISVNQIELNSPHIGELSKIGLVAAAVALTESVAFGRSFASMKGYHLDGNKEMVSLGFMNIIGCFTSSYVATGN
;
A
#
# COMPACT_ATOMS: atom_id res chain seq x y z
N MET A 1 12.65 12.84 -20.43
CA MET A 1 13.38 12.62 -19.15
C MET A 1 12.92 13.54 -18.00
N ALA A 2 12.22 14.65 -18.24
CA ALA A 2 11.78 15.57 -17.19
C ALA A 2 10.57 15.11 -16.33
N ALA A 3 9.81 14.09 -16.75
CA ALA A 3 8.56 13.70 -16.08
C ALA A 3 8.73 12.82 -14.82
N SER A 4 9.87 12.12 -14.66
CA SER A 4 10.05 11.13 -13.59
C SER A 4 10.15 11.75 -12.18
N ASN A 5 10.58 13.01 -12.08
CA ASN A 5 10.87 13.66 -10.80
C ASN A 5 9.76 14.63 -10.34
N ILE A 6 8.69 14.76 -11.13
CA ILE A 6 7.57 15.68 -10.85
C ILE A 6 6.95 15.49 -9.45
N PRO A 7 6.58 14.27 -9.01
CA PRO A 7 5.95 14.12 -7.70
C PRO A 7 6.89 14.51 -6.55
N LEU A 8 8.19 14.19 -6.66
CA LEU A 8 9.17 14.54 -5.64
C LEU A 8 9.36 16.05 -5.54
N VAL A 9 9.53 16.74 -6.68
CA VAL A 9 9.66 18.20 -6.71
C VAL A 9 8.40 18.89 -6.21
N SER A 10 7.21 18.36 -6.54
CA SER A 10 5.93 18.86 -6.04
C SER A 10 5.83 18.76 -4.51
N VAL A 11 6.22 17.62 -3.93
CA VAL A 11 6.23 17.42 -2.47
C VAL A 11 7.25 18.34 -1.78
N MET A 12 8.45 18.49 -2.35
CA MET A 12 9.46 19.41 -1.79
C MET A 12 9.01 20.88 -1.84
N LEU A 13 8.48 21.33 -2.97
CA LEU A 13 8.06 22.72 -3.14
C LEU A 13 6.84 23.05 -2.28
N SER A 14 5.84 22.15 -2.21
CA SER A 14 4.67 22.34 -1.35
C SER A 14 5.05 22.41 0.14
N THR A 15 5.96 21.54 0.59
CA THR A 15 6.48 21.57 1.97
C THR A 15 7.22 22.88 2.26
N LEU A 16 8.05 23.35 1.33
CA LEU A 16 8.77 24.62 1.46
C LEU A 16 7.81 25.82 1.53
N ILE A 17 6.79 25.87 0.68
CA ILE A 17 5.79 26.96 0.67
C ILE A 17 4.98 26.97 1.97
N VAL A 18 4.56 25.80 2.48
CA VAL A 18 3.84 25.67 3.76
C VAL A 18 4.71 26.12 4.93
N LEU A 19 6.01 25.84 4.89
CA LEU A 19 6.96 26.24 5.93
C LEU A 19 7.25 27.75 5.91
N LEU A 20 7.44 28.35 4.74
CA LEU A 20 7.65 29.80 4.59
C LEU A 20 6.38 30.59 4.93
N THR A 21 5.20 30.07 4.58
CA THR A 21 3.91 30.68 4.91
C THR A 21 3.45 30.23 6.29
N LEU A 22 4.26 30.47 7.35
CA LEU A 22 4.06 30.15 8.79
C LEU A 22 2.62 30.31 9.33
N ARG A 23 1.75 31.01 8.60
CA ARG A 23 0.32 31.20 8.80
C ARG A 23 -0.54 29.95 8.53
N ALA A 24 -0.06 28.94 7.81
CA ALA A 24 -0.82 27.70 7.55
C ALA A 24 -1.14 26.89 8.82
N TYR A 25 -0.29 27.01 9.86
CA TYR A 25 -0.54 26.40 11.17
C TYR A 25 -1.75 27.02 11.89
N LYS A 26 -2.06 28.30 11.63
CA LYS A 26 -3.22 29.00 12.21
C LYS A 26 -4.53 28.73 11.48
N ASN A 27 -4.48 28.21 10.26
CA ASN A 27 -5.65 27.99 9.40
C ASN A 27 -6.17 26.54 9.42
N GLY A 28 -5.75 25.72 10.40
CA GLY A 28 -6.33 24.38 10.62
C GLY A 28 -5.93 23.33 9.56
N VAL A 29 -4.82 23.52 8.84
CA VAL A 29 -4.34 22.53 7.87
C VAL A 29 -3.85 21.28 8.62
N ASN A 30 -4.35 20.10 8.22
CA ASN A 30 -3.94 18.83 8.84
C ASN A 30 -2.57 18.41 8.31
N ILE A 31 -1.53 18.65 9.11
CA ILE A 31 -0.14 18.37 8.75
C ILE A 31 0.23 16.97 9.26
N VAL A 32 0.92 16.18 8.43
CA VAL A 32 1.53 14.91 8.86
C VAL A 32 2.51 15.22 10.00
N ARG A 33 2.18 14.72 11.19
CA ARG A 33 2.97 14.96 12.41
C ARG A 33 4.17 14.01 12.44
N HIS A 34 4.71 13.82 13.63
CA HIS A 34 5.82 12.92 13.88
C HIS A 34 5.57 11.51 13.32
N ILE A 35 6.34 11.12 12.31
CA ILE A 35 6.38 9.75 11.81
C ILE A 35 7.38 9.01 12.71
N LYS A 36 6.90 7.98 13.41
CA LYS A 36 7.78 7.15 14.24
C LYS A 36 8.73 6.39 13.30
N GLY A 37 10.03 6.65 13.40
CA GLY A 37 11.06 5.98 12.58
C GLY A 37 11.39 4.55 13.03
N GLU A 38 10.49 3.91 13.79
CA GLU A 38 10.67 2.56 14.29
C GLU A 38 10.10 1.53 13.31
N LEU A 39 10.69 0.34 13.29
CA LEU A 39 10.10 -0.80 12.60
C LEU A 39 8.71 -1.09 13.18
N ASN A 40 7.76 -1.40 12.30
CA ASN A 40 6.41 -1.72 12.72
C ASN A 40 6.45 -2.95 13.66
N PRO A 41 5.90 -2.87 14.88
CA PRO A 41 5.94 -3.98 15.81
C PRO A 41 5.19 -5.18 15.23
N ILE A 42 5.62 -6.38 15.61
CA ILE A 42 4.96 -7.62 15.18
C ILE A 42 3.52 -7.63 15.74
N SER A 43 2.52 -7.73 14.87
CA SER A 43 1.08 -7.66 15.20
C SER A 43 0.41 -9.03 15.36
N VAL A 44 1.16 -10.09 15.59
CA VAL A 44 0.63 -11.46 15.79
C VAL A 44 -0.41 -11.50 16.93
N ASN A 45 -0.21 -10.70 17.98
CA ASN A 45 -1.09 -10.69 19.15
C ASN A 45 -2.35 -9.79 18.98
N GLN A 46 -2.49 -9.13 17.83
CA GLN A 46 -3.64 -8.25 17.51
C GLN A 46 -4.65 -8.94 16.57
N ILE A 47 -4.41 -10.19 16.20
CA ILE A 47 -5.27 -10.95 15.28
C ILE A 47 -6.47 -11.48 16.07
N GLU A 48 -7.55 -10.71 16.08
CA GLU A 48 -8.77 -11.04 16.82
C GLU A 48 -9.79 -11.77 15.93
N LEU A 49 -9.69 -13.10 15.92
CA LEU A 49 -10.58 -13.96 15.11
C LEU A 49 -11.96 -14.21 15.74
N ASN A 50 -12.19 -13.74 16.96
CA ASN A 50 -13.42 -14.00 17.72
C ASN A 50 -14.28 -12.74 17.91
N SER A 51 -14.22 -11.83 16.94
CA SER A 51 -15.00 -10.59 16.95
C SER A 51 -16.38 -10.80 16.29
N PRO A 52 -17.45 -10.16 16.79
CA PRO A 52 -18.79 -10.21 16.18
C PRO A 52 -18.84 -9.67 14.74
N HIS A 53 -17.78 -9.04 14.24
CA HIS A 53 -17.73 -8.44 12.90
C HIS A 53 -16.89 -9.25 11.90
N ILE A 54 -16.38 -10.43 12.28
CA ILE A 54 -15.52 -11.21 11.39
C ILE A 54 -16.22 -11.67 10.11
N GLY A 55 -17.54 -11.91 10.16
CA GLY A 55 -18.34 -12.26 9.00
C GLY A 55 -18.50 -11.12 7.99
N GLU A 56 -18.40 -9.87 8.44
CA GLU A 56 -18.41 -8.70 7.55
C GLU A 56 -17.00 -8.44 7.00
N LEU A 57 -15.99 -8.57 7.87
CA LEU A 57 -14.58 -8.41 7.51
C LEU A 57 -14.13 -9.43 6.46
N SER A 58 -14.62 -10.66 6.54
CA SER A 58 -14.31 -11.72 5.56
C SER A 58 -14.89 -11.41 4.18
N LYS A 59 -16.10 -10.84 4.09
CA LYS A 59 -16.71 -10.43 2.82
C LYS A 59 -15.90 -9.32 2.16
N ILE A 60 -15.53 -8.30 2.93
CA ILE A 60 -14.71 -7.18 2.45
C ILE A 60 -13.32 -7.70 2.04
N GLY A 61 -12.73 -8.57 2.85
CA GLY A 61 -11.44 -9.20 2.57
C GLY A 61 -11.45 -10.02 1.29
N LEU A 62 -12.54 -10.76 1.00
CA LEU A 62 -12.69 -11.52 -0.24
C LEU A 62 -12.75 -10.61 -1.47
N VAL A 63 -13.51 -9.52 -1.40
CA VAL A 63 -13.60 -8.53 -2.49
C VAL A 63 -12.24 -7.85 -2.71
N ALA A 64 -11.58 -7.42 -1.63
CA ALA A 64 -10.26 -6.81 -1.70
C ALA A 64 -9.21 -7.77 -2.28
N ALA A 65 -9.23 -9.05 -1.89
CA ALA A 65 -8.35 -10.07 -2.44
C ALA A 65 -8.58 -10.28 -3.95
N ALA A 66 -9.83 -10.31 -4.41
CA ALA A 66 -10.13 -10.45 -5.83
C ALA A 66 -9.58 -9.27 -6.66
N VAL A 67 -9.73 -8.03 -6.16
CA VAL A 67 -9.16 -6.83 -6.80
C VAL A 67 -7.64 -6.89 -6.80
N ALA A 68 -7.02 -7.19 -5.65
CA ALA A 68 -5.57 -7.26 -5.50
C ALA A 68 -4.92 -8.27 -6.45
N LEU A 69 -5.50 -9.47 -6.56
CA LEU A 69 -5.03 -10.51 -7.48
C LEU A 69 -5.17 -10.08 -8.94
N THR A 70 -6.31 -9.47 -9.29
CA THR A 70 -6.58 -9.04 -10.66
C THR A 70 -5.63 -7.93 -11.10
N GLU A 71 -5.43 -6.89 -10.27
CA GLU A 71 -4.49 -5.81 -10.54
C GLU A 71 -3.06 -6.35 -10.70
N SER A 72 -2.60 -7.18 -9.77
CA SER A 72 -1.23 -7.69 -9.77
C SER A 72 -0.93 -8.60 -10.96
N VAL A 73 -1.85 -9.48 -11.33
CA VAL A 73 -1.68 -10.34 -12.52
C VAL A 73 -1.71 -9.51 -13.80
N ALA A 74 -2.60 -8.50 -13.89
CA ALA A 74 -2.65 -7.60 -15.05
C ALA A 74 -1.35 -6.81 -15.18
N PHE A 75 -0.82 -6.28 -14.08
CA PHE A 75 0.43 -5.54 -14.04
C PHE A 75 1.62 -6.44 -14.40
N GLY A 76 1.71 -7.62 -13.80
CA GLY A 76 2.73 -8.62 -14.10
C GLY A 76 2.73 -9.03 -15.58
N ARG A 77 1.55 -9.25 -16.17
CA ARG A 77 1.42 -9.54 -17.61
C ARG A 77 1.82 -8.36 -18.49
N SER A 78 1.53 -7.13 -18.07
CA SER A 78 1.96 -5.92 -18.78
C SER A 78 3.49 -5.86 -18.87
N PHE A 79 4.19 -6.06 -17.76
CA PHE A 79 5.65 -6.11 -17.73
C PHE A 79 6.22 -7.30 -18.51
N ALA A 80 5.59 -8.47 -18.41
CA ALA A 80 5.98 -9.67 -19.16
C ALA A 80 5.88 -9.47 -20.67
N SER A 81 4.79 -8.85 -21.13
CA SER A 81 4.59 -8.46 -22.53
C SER A 81 5.64 -7.45 -23.01
N MET A 82 5.93 -6.42 -22.20
CA MET A 82 6.95 -5.42 -22.53
C MET A 82 8.37 -5.98 -22.62
N LYS A 83 8.67 -7.02 -21.83
CA LYS A 83 10.02 -7.62 -21.72
C LYS A 83 10.16 -8.95 -22.47
N GLY A 84 9.07 -9.47 -23.05
CA GLY A 84 9.07 -10.68 -23.86
C GLY A 84 9.29 -11.98 -23.09
N TYR A 85 8.98 -12.03 -21.78
CA TYR A 85 9.05 -13.27 -20.99
C TYR A 85 7.65 -13.82 -20.70
N HIS A 86 7.57 -15.12 -20.41
CA HIS A 86 6.31 -15.76 -20.02
C HIS A 86 6.10 -15.63 -18.51
N LEU A 87 4.92 -15.15 -18.11
CA LEU A 87 4.54 -14.99 -16.71
C LEU A 87 3.50 -16.04 -16.33
N ASP A 88 3.78 -16.80 -15.28
CA ASP A 88 2.86 -17.81 -14.75
C ASP A 88 1.94 -17.19 -13.69
N GLY A 89 0.70 -16.89 -14.08
CA GLY A 89 -0.27 -16.25 -13.20
C GLY A 89 -0.61 -17.06 -11.95
N ASN A 90 -0.52 -18.39 -11.98
CA ASN A 90 -0.79 -19.20 -10.79
C ASN A 90 0.32 -19.04 -9.75
N LYS A 91 1.59 -18.96 -10.18
CA LYS A 91 2.72 -18.72 -9.29
C LYS A 91 2.65 -17.32 -8.68
N GLU A 92 2.34 -16.31 -9.49
CA GLU A 92 2.18 -14.92 -9.05
C GLU A 92 1.01 -14.75 -8.05
N MET A 93 -0.09 -15.48 -8.26
CA MET A 93 -1.23 -15.48 -7.34
C MET A 93 -0.84 -16.04 -5.96
N VAL A 94 -0.11 -17.17 -5.95
CA VAL A 94 0.35 -17.80 -4.70
C VAL A 94 1.37 -16.92 -3.99
N SER A 95 2.32 -16.32 -4.71
CA SER A 95 3.32 -15.43 -4.11
C SER A 95 2.68 -14.18 -3.50
N LEU A 96 1.70 -13.58 -4.18
CA LEU A 96 0.98 -12.42 -3.66
C LEU A 96 0.16 -12.77 -2.41
N GLY A 97 -0.49 -13.93 -2.41
CA GLY A 97 -1.21 -14.42 -1.23
C GLY A 97 -0.27 -14.65 -0.05
N PHE A 98 0.87 -15.30 -0.29
CA PHE A 98 1.86 -15.57 0.74
C PHE A 98 2.49 -14.30 1.32
N MET A 99 2.82 -13.33 0.47
CA MET A 99 3.32 -12.02 0.89
C MET A 99 2.33 -11.30 1.80
N ASN A 100 1.04 -11.31 1.46
CA ASN A 100 0.00 -10.68 2.28
C ASN A 100 -0.23 -11.39 3.62
N ILE A 101 -0.12 -12.73 3.65
CA ILE A 101 -0.16 -13.51 4.90
C ILE A 101 1.02 -13.16 5.80
N ILE A 102 2.23 -13.03 5.25
CA ILE A 102 3.40 -12.64 6.05
C ILE A 102 3.26 -11.19 6.52
N GLY A 103 2.84 -10.29 5.63
CA GLY A 103 2.71 -8.86 5.90
C GLY A 103 1.70 -8.54 7.01
N CYS A 104 0.67 -9.37 7.19
CA CYS A 104 -0.28 -9.15 8.28
C CYS A 104 0.36 -9.33 9.67
N PHE A 105 1.40 -10.17 9.80
CA PHE A 105 2.16 -10.31 11.04
C PHE A 105 3.08 -9.13 11.33
N THR A 106 3.42 -8.33 10.32
CA THR A 106 4.20 -7.10 10.45
C THR A 106 3.32 -5.84 10.39
N SER A 107 2.01 -5.99 10.66
CA SER A 107 0.97 -4.93 10.60
C SER A 107 0.96 -4.12 9.31
N SER A 108 1.26 -4.77 8.19
CA SER A 108 1.11 -4.19 6.86
C SER A 108 -0.34 -4.31 6.36
N TYR A 109 -0.74 -3.34 5.53
CA TYR A 109 -1.99 -3.40 4.77
C TYR A 109 -1.88 -4.37 3.60
N VAL A 110 -3.01 -4.68 2.96
CA VAL A 110 -3.04 -5.54 1.78
C VAL A 110 -2.22 -4.91 0.64
N ALA A 111 -1.30 -5.69 0.09
CA ALA A 111 -0.49 -5.32 -1.06
C ALA A 111 -1.22 -5.70 -2.36
N THR A 112 -1.17 -4.81 -3.34
CA THR A 112 -1.73 -4.98 -4.69
C THR A 112 -0.69 -4.60 -5.76
N GLY A 113 -1.04 -4.70 -7.04
CA GLY A 113 -0.12 -4.43 -8.15
C GLY A 113 -0.23 -2.98 -8.60
N ASN A 114 0.66 -2.13 -8.11
CA ASN A 114 0.71 -0.69 -8.37
C ASN A 114 2.09 -0.18 -8.80
#